data_AF-A0A7S0EAP1-F1
#
_entry.id   AF-A0A7S0EAP1-F1
#
_cell.length_a   1.000
_cell.length_b   1.000
_cell.length_c   1.000
_cell.angle_alpha   90.00
_cell.angle_beta   90.00
_cell.angle_gamma   90.00
#
_symmetry.space_group_name_H-M   'P 1'
#
loop_
_entity.id
_entity.type
_entity.pdbx_description
1 polymer ?
#
loop_
_entity_poly.entity_id
_entity_poly.type
_entity_poly.pdbx_seq_one_letter_code
_entity_poly.pdbx_strand_id
1 'polypeptide(L)'
;GIELNVKDVQVECLIPDDILNKQYKGSRDEINSAVIEDLKKIDGQMLERLKKALANNCVLRYHTVIDTQTGRASIKIQETKNDHPLYRLKADENLICFHTSRYKTSP
;
A
#
# COMPACT_ATOMS: atom_id res chain seq x y z
N GLY A 1 -10.29 -23.34 5.20
CA GLY A 1 -9.62 -22.08 4.87
C GLY A 1 -10.25 -21.51 3.63
N ILE A 2 -9.94 -20.26 3.29
CA ILE A 2 -10.27 -19.72 1.97
C ILE A 2 -9.26 -20.26 0.95
N GLU A 3 -9.73 -20.69 -0.20
CA GLU A 3 -8.87 -21.10 -1.31
C GLU A 3 -8.62 -19.85 -2.18
N LEU A 4 -7.38 -19.37 -2.20
CA LEU A 4 -7.03 -18.07 -2.80
C LEU A 4 -5.75 -18.23 -3.63
N ASN A 5 -5.78 -17.76 -4.88
CA ASN A 5 -4.65 -17.83 -5.80
C ASN A 5 -4.10 -16.44 -6.11
N VAL A 6 -2.92 -16.37 -6.72
CA VAL A 6 -2.27 -15.10 -7.09
C VAL A 6 -3.16 -14.22 -7.98
N LYS A 7 -3.93 -14.83 -8.88
CA LYS A 7 -4.89 -14.12 -9.75
C LYS A 7 -6.05 -13.45 -8.98
N ASP A 8 -6.31 -13.88 -7.76
CA ASP A 8 -7.39 -13.37 -6.90
C ASP A 8 -6.91 -12.20 -6.01
N VAL A 9 -5.61 -11.85 -6.12
CA VAL A 9 -4.97 -10.74 -5.41
C VAL A 9 -4.80 -9.56 -6.35
N GLN A 10 -5.44 -8.44 -6.02
CA GLN A 10 -5.24 -7.17 -6.71
C GLN A 10 -4.19 -6.33 -5.99
N VAL A 11 -3.13 -5.92 -6.68
CA VAL A 11 -2.06 -5.09 -6.13
C VAL A 11 -2.04 -3.73 -6.81
N GLU A 12 -2.17 -2.65 -6.04
CA GLU A 12 -1.88 -1.29 -6.50
C GLU A 12 -0.36 -1.11 -6.59
N CYS A 13 0.16 -1.07 -7.81
CA CYS A 13 1.56 -0.70 -8.01
C CYS A 13 1.75 0.80 -7.72
N LEU A 14 2.68 1.13 -6.83
CA LEU A 14 3.01 2.54 -6.52
C LEU A 14 3.92 3.17 -7.57
N ILE A 15 4.52 2.35 -8.43
CA ILE A 15 5.42 2.77 -9.48
C ILE A 15 4.66 2.68 -10.81
N PRO A 16 4.50 3.81 -11.52
CA PRO A 16 3.93 3.83 -12.86
C PRO A 16 4.66 2.93 -13.86
N ASP A 17 3.93 2.44 -14.86
CA ASP A 17 4.45 1.50 -15.87
C ASP A 17 5.63 2.04 -16.68
N ASP A 18 5.68 3.36 -16.88
CA ASP A 18 6.75 4.06 -17.60
C ASP A 18 8.08 4.06 -16.85
N ILE A 19 8.06 3.90 -15.52
CA ILE A 19 9.26 3.73 -14.68
C ILE A 19 9.54 2.25 -14.49
N LEU A 20 8.50 1.45 -14.21
CA LEU A 20 8.61 0.03 -13.88
C LEU A 20 9.20 -0.79 -15.03
N ASN A 21 8.77 -0.52 -16.26
CA ASN A 21 9.21 -1.27 -17.45
C ASN A 21 10.35 -0.58 -18.20
N LYS A 22 10.90 0.52 -17.65
CA LYS A 22 12.00 1.25 -18.27
C LYS A 22 13.29 0.44 -18.20
N GLN A 23 13.96 0.29 -19.35
CA GLN A 23 15.29 -0.30 -19.40
C GLN A 23 16.37 0.75 -19.13
N TYR A 24 16.92 0.74 -17.93
CA TYR A 24 18.08 1.53 -17.56
C TYR A 24 19.36 0.86 -18.07
N LYS A 25 20.36 1.67 -18.43
CA LYS A 25 21.66 1.20 -18.94
C LYS A 25 22.79 1.86 -18.15
N GLY A 26 23.92 1.17 -18.06
CA GLY A 26 25.11 1.67 -17.36
C GLY A 26 25.55 0.71 -16.26
N SER A 27 26.44 1.21 -15.41
CA SER A 27 26.84 0.56 -14.17
C SER A 27 25.68 0.53 -13.16
N ARG A 28 25.81 -0.30 -12.12
CA ARG A 28 24.79 -0.41 -11.06
C ARG A 28 24.47 0.94 -10.41
N ASP A 29 25.47 1.77 -10.15
CA ASP A 29 25.28 3.05 -9.47
C ASP A 29 24.60 4.09 -10.36
N GLU A 30 24.90 4.09 -11.66
CA GLU A 30 24.20 4.93 -12.65
C GLU A 30 22.74 4.53 -12.78
N ILE A 31 22.44 3.22 -12.81
CA ILE A 31 21.08 2.70 -12.84
C ILE A 31 20.31 3.11 -11.58
N ASN A 32 20.90 2.91 -10.40
CA ASN A 32 20.27 3.29 -9.12
C ASN A 32 19.95 4.79 -9.09
N SER A 33 20.90 5.63 -9.52
CA SER A 33 20.72 7.08 -9.56
C SER A 33 19.61 7.48 -10.54
N ALA A 34 19.55 6.85 -11.71
CA ALA A 34 18.54 7.11 -12.72
C ALA A 34 17.12 6.69 -12.26
N VAL A 35 16.99 5.55 -11.58
CA VAL A 35 15.72 5.09 -11.00
C VAL A 35 15.24 6.07 -9.93
N ILE A 36 16.13 6.49 -9.02
CA ILE A 36 15.80 7.47 -7.97
C ILE A 36 15.32 8.79 -8.59
N GLU A 37 15.97 9.24 -9.67
CA GLU A 37 15.57 10.46 -10.37
C GLU A 37 14.17 10.33 -11.01
N ASP A 38 13.86 9.19 -11.63
CA ASP A 38 12.52 8.96 -12.19
C ASP A 38 11.45 8.88 -11.09
N LEU A 39 11.75 8.30 -9.93
CA LEU A 39 10.83 8.26 -8.79
C LEU A 39 10.48 9.66 -8.27
N LYS A 40 11.33 10.68 -8.44
CA LYS A 40 10.94 12.05 -8.06
C LYS A 40 9.73 12.58 -8.84
N LYS A 41 9.43 12.01 -10.02
CA LYS A 41 8.27 12.40 -10.83
C LYS A 41 6.93 12.03 -10.17
N ILE A 42 6.91 11.01 -9.31
CA ILE A 42 5.71 10.58 -8.60
C ILE A 42 5.50 11.28 -7.25
N ASP A 43 6.52 11.97 -6.73
CA ASP A 43 6.46 12.67 -5.43
C ASP A 43 5.29 13.67 -5.38
N GLY A 44 5.05 14.42 -6.45
CA GLY A 44 3.95 15.40 -6.51
C GLY A 44 2.57 14.76 -6.32
N GLN A 45 2.30 13.66 -7.03
CA GLN A 45 1.03 12.94 -6.93
C GLN A 45 0.86 12.31 -5.55
N MET A 46 1.92 11.73 -5.00
CA MET A 46 1.88 11.14 -3.66
C MET A 46 1.69 12.20 -2.58
N LEU A 47 2.32 13.37 -2.73
CA LEU A 47 2.17 14.50 -1.82
C LEU A 47 0.74 15.06 -1.84
N GLU A 48 0.09 15.12 -3.00
CA GLU A 48 -1.34 15.50 -3.09
C GLU A 48 -2.23 14.49 -2.38
N ARG A 49 -2.00 13.18 -2.59
CA ARG A 49 -2.73 12.12 -1.86
C ARG A 49 -2.54 12.28 -0.34
N LEU A 50 -1.32 12.55 0.11
CA LEU A 50 -1.02 12.78 1.52
C LEU A 50 -1.74 14.02 2.06
N LYS A 51 -1.66 15.15 1.37
CA LYS A 51 -2.35 16.39 1.77
C LYS A 51 -3.86 16.19 1.89
N LYS A 52 -4.47 15.47 0.94
CA LYS A 52 -5.90 15.14 0.98
C LYS A 52 -6.25 14.28 2.20
N ALA A 53 -5.46 13.24 2.49
CA ALA A 53 -5.67 12.41 3.67
C ALA A 53 -5.56 13.22 4.96
N LEU A 54 -4.51 14.06 5.08
CA LEU A 54 -4.31 14.91 6.25
C LEU A 54 -5.45 15.92 6.44
N ALA A 55 -5.98 16.50 5.36
CA ALA A 55 -7.15 17.37 5.42
C ALA A 55 -8.40 16.66 5.96
N ASN A 56 -8.49 15.34 5.79
CA ASN A 56 -9.55 14.50 6.32
C ASN A 56 -9.25 13.92 7.73
N ASN A 57 -8.18 14.37 8.40
CA ASN A 57 -7.65 13.79 9.64
C ASN A 57 -7.31 12.29 9.51
N CYS A 58 -6.84 11.88 8.33
CA CYS A 58 -6.40 10.54 8.01
C CYS A 58 -4.88 10.49 7.78
N VAL A 59 -4.32 9.28 7.87
CA VAL A 59 -2.96 8.95 7.39
C VAL A 59 -3.06 7.98 6.21
N LEU A 60 -2.01 7.91 5.38
CA LEU A 60 -1.93 6.92 4.31
C LEU A 60 -1.25 5.65 4.83
N ARG A 61 -1.90 4.49 4.62
CA ARG A 61 -1.34 3.17 4.95
C ARG A 61 -1.45 2.25 3.76
N TYR A 62 -0.34 1.61 3.38
CA TYR A 62 -0.31 0.54 2.40
C TYR A 62 -0.57 -0.78 3.13
N HIS A 63 -1.75 -1.36 2.92
CA HIS A 63 -2.12 -2.59 3.63
C HIS A 63 -2.98 -3.52 2.77
N THR A 64 -3.08 -4.75 3.24
CA THR A 64 -3.83 -5.82 2.59
C THR A 64 -5.15 -6.03 3.29
N VAL A 65 -6.22 -6.19 2.51
CA VAL A 65 -7.52 -6.66 2.98
C VAL A 65 -7.84 -7.97 2.27
N ILE A 66 -8.17 -9.01 3.04
CA ILE A 66 -8.63 -10.31 2.54
C ILE A 66 -10.11 -10.44 2.89
N ASP A 67 -10.95 -10.54 1.87
CA ASP A 67 -12.39 -10.73 2.02
C ASP A 67 -12.74 -12.20 1.79
N THR A 68 -13.17 -12.86 2.87
CA THR A 68 -13.49 -14.29 2.86
C THR A 68 -14.82 -14.61 2.21
N GLN A 69 -15.71 -13.63 2.04
CA GLN A 69 -16.99 -13.81 1.35
C GLN A 69 -16.81 -13.75 -0.16
N THR A 70 -15.98 -12.82 -0.65
CA THR A 70 -15.75 -12.64 -2.09
C THR A 70 -14.61 -13.50 -2.63
N GLY A 71 -13.77 -14.06 -1.78
CA GLY A 71 -12.62 -14.85 -2.24
C GLY A 71 -11.43 -14.00 -2.70
N ARG A 72 -11.44 -12.69 -2.43
CA ARG A 72 -10.49 -11.73 -3.03
C ARG A 72 -9.60 -11.08 -1.99
N ALA A 73 -8.40 -10.71 -2.41
CA ALA A 73 -7.50 -9.87 -1.65
C ALA A 73 -7.15 -8.59 -2.42
N SER A 74 -6.96 -7.49 -1.70
CA SER A 74 -6.46 -6.24 -2.30
C SER A 74 -5.34 -5.66 -1.47
N ILE A 75 -4.31 -5.14 -2.12
CA ILE A 75 -3.16 -4.47 -1.53
C ILE A 75 -3.10 -3.08 -2.14
N LYS A 76 -3.29 -2.04 -1.32
CA LYS A 76 -3.37 -0.65 -1.81
C LYS A 76 -3.11 0.36 -0.72
N ILE A 77 -2.85 1.59 -1.12
CA ILE A 77 -2.84 2.74 -0.20
C ILE A 77 -4.30 3.05 0.16
N GLN A 78 -4.57 3.19 1.46
CA GLN A 78 -5.84 3.69 1.96
C GLN A 78 -5.66 4.80 2.98
N GLU A 79 -6.61 5.74 2.95
CA GLU A 79 -6.81 6.72 4.03
C GLU A 79 -7.30 5.97 5.28
N THR A 80 -6.53 6.08 6.36
CA THR A 80 -6.79 5.45 7.66
C THR A 80 -7.10 6.53 8.67
N LYS A 81 -8.26 6.44 9.32
CA LYS A 81 -8.71 7.38 10.36
C LYS A 81 -8.15 7.02 11.74
N ASN A 82 -8.17 7.97 12.67
CA ASN A 82 -7.62 7.82 14.02
C ASN A 82 -8.31 6.77 14.91
N ASP A 83 -9.51 6.33 14.54
CA ASP A 83 -10.27 5.26 15.18
C ASP A 83 -9.82 3.86 14.71
N HIS A 84 -9.03 3.78 13.64
CA HIS A 84 -8.55 2.52 13.08
C HIS A 84 -7.23 2.08 13.74
N PRO A 85 -7.05 0.80 14.12
CA PRO A 85 -5.81 0.31 14.74
C PRO A 85 -4.53 0.55 13.92
N LEU A 86 -4.63 0.59 12.59
CA LEU A 86 -3.49 0.91 11.70
C LEU A 86 -3.02 2.37 11.80
N TYR A 87 -3.83 3.28 12.35
CA TYR A 87 -3.46 4.69 12.46
C TYR A 87 -2.27 4.90 13.37
N ARG A 88 -2.30 4.24 14.54
CA ARG A 88 -1.30 4.43 15.60
C ARG A 88 0.05 3.78 15.33
N LEU A 89 0.18 2.99 14.26
CA LEU A 89 1.42 2.31 13.93
C LEU A 89 2.55 3.32 13.67
N LYS A 90 3.72 3.03 14.25
CA LYS A 90 4.94 3.82 14.13
C LYS A 90 5.96 3.08 13.28
N ALA A 91 6.86 3.85 12.65
CA ALA A 91 8.07 3.39 11.98
C ALA A 91 7.93 2.08 11.18
N ASP A 92 8.35 0.97 11.77
CA ASP A 92 8.48 -0.37 11.20
C ASP A 92 7.47 -1.38 11.78
N GLU A 93 6.48 -0.91 12.54
CA GLU A 93 5.41 -1.75 13.08
C GLU A 93 4.49 -2.27 11.98
N ASN A 94 4.21 -3.57 12.03
CA ASN A 94 3.20 -4.23 11.21
C ASN A 94 2.06 -4.72 12.10
N LEU A 95 0.83 -4.72 11.55
CA LEU A 95 -0.35 -5.22 12.25
C LEU A 95 -1.11 -6.20 11.36
N ILE A 96 -1.57 -7.29 11.97
CA ILE A 96 -2.50 -8.23 11.35
C ILE A 96 -3.75 -8.26 12.23
N CYS A 97 -4.92 -8.17 11.60
CA CYS A 97 -6.21 -8.20 12.28
C CYS A 97 -7.06 -9.34 11.69
N PHE A 98 -7.75 -10.07 12.57
CA PHE A 98 -8.65 -11.15 12.16
C PHE A 98 -10.07 -10.88 12.64
N HIS A 99 -10.98 -10.68 11.69
CA HIS A 99 -12.40 -10.65 11.98
C HIS A 99 -12.98 -12.06 11.86
N THR A 100 -13.46 -12.62 12.97
CA THR A 100 -14.07 -13.96 12.99
C THR A 100 -15.43 -13.91 13.67
N SER A 101 -16.25 -14.94 13.45
CA SER A 101 -17.55 -15.07 14.13
C SER A 101 -17.42 -15.16 15.66
N ARG A 102 -16.28 -15.63 16.17
CA ARG A 102 -16.01 -15.85 17.60
C ARG A 102 -15.34 -14.63 18.26
N TYR A 103 -14.51 -13.90 17.53
CA TYR A 103 -13.80 -12.71 18.02
C TYR A 103 -14.39 -11.46 17.37
N LYS A 104 -15.42 -10.88 18.02
CA LYS A 104 -16.16 -9.71 17.52
C LYS A 104 -15.71 -8.37 18.12
N THR A 105 -15.10 -8.39 19.30
CA THR A 105 -14.87 -7.20 20.14
C THR A 105 -13.44 -6.69 20.14
N SER A 106 -12.46 -7.50 19.70
CA SER A 106 -11.08 -7.05 19.50
C SER A 106 -10.61 -7.47 18.10
N PRO A 107 -10.05 -6.53 17.31
CA PRO A 107 -9.24 -6.79 16.12
C PRO A 107 -8.09 -7.77 16.38
#